data_AF-A0A7W5B399-F1
#
_entry.id   AF-A0A7W5B399-F1
#
_cell.length_a   1.000
_cell.length_b   1.000
_cell.length_c   1.000
_cell.angle_alpha   90.00
_cell.angle_beta   90.00
_cell.angle_gamma   90.00
#
_symmetry.space_group_name_H-M   'P 1'
#
loop_
_entity.id
_entity.type
_entity.pdbx_description
1 polymer ?
#
loop_
_entity_poly.entity_id
_entity_poly.type
_entity_poly.pdbx_seq_one_letter_code
_entity_poly.pdbx_strand_id
1 'polypeptide(L)'
;MQHLVTEMIEHMSRSQEQMVRVLEAKRHVAVRMSQMVNALPSEYPDFDGMGGLMQNSQAVTQNVIGYLNTLAELQETLAVTIGSIMKEMDSGEQEEE
;
A
#
# COMPACT_ATOMS: atom_id res chain seq x y z
N MET A 1 4.05 -36.97 -5.59
CA MET A 1 4.32 -36.22 -6.83
C MET A 1 3.13 -35.41 -7.31
N GLN A 2 1.97 -36.02 -7.60
CA GLN A 2 0.79 -35.30 -8.10
C GLN A 2 0.26 -34.23 -7.11
N HIS A 3 0.25 -34.54 -5.81
CA HIS A 3 -0.17 -33.61 -4.76
C HIS A 3 0.71 -32.35 -4.66
N LEU A 4 2.04 -32.53 -4.69
CA LEU A 4 3.03 -31.43 -4.69
C LEU A 4 2.89 -30.50 -5.90
N VAL A 5 2.58 -31.07 -7.08
CA VAL A 5 2.34 -30.27 -8.29
C VAL A 5 1.04 -29.48 -8.16
N THR A 6 -0.02 -30.07 -7.62
CA THR A 6 -1.29 -29.38 -7.38
C THR A 6 -1.14 -28.23 -6.38
N GLU A 7 -0.42 -28.46 -5.28
CA GLU A 7 -0.16 -27.46 -4.25
C GLU A 7 0.70 -26.29 -4.78
N MET A 8 1.74 -26.59 -5.57
CA MET A 8 2.51 -25.55 -6.26
C MET A 8 1.64 -24.72 -7.21
N ILE A 9 0.75 -25.35 -7.98
CA ILE A 9 -0.17 -24.63 -8.88
C ILE A 9 -1.13 -23.74 -8.07
N GLU A 10 -1.63 -24.21 -6.93
CA GLU A 10 -2.50 -23.42 -6.05
C GLU A 10 -1.78 -22.18 -5.50
N HIS A 11 -0.58 -22.34 -4.96
CA HIS A 11 0.23 -21.21 -4.49
C HIS A 11 0.57 -20.23 -5.61
N MET A 12 0.89 -20.74 -6.80
CA MET A 12 1.21 -19.92 -7.95
C MET A 12 -0.01 -19.13 -8.43
N SER A 13 -1.21 -19.74 -8.43
CA SER A 13 -2.47 -19.07 -8.73
C SER A 13 -2.77 -17.95 -7.72
N ARG A 14 -2.61 -18.23 -6.41
CA ARG A 14 -2.79 -17.20 -5.36
C ARG A 14 -1.77 -16.06 -5.51
N SER A 15 -0.52 -16.39 -5.83
CA SER A 15 0.54 -15.39 -6.05
C SER A 15 0.23 -14.49 -7.26
N GLN A 16 -0.25 -15.08 -8.35
CA GLN A 16 -0.70 -14.33 -9.53
C GLN A 16 -1.89 -13.42 -9.22
N GLU A 17 -2.85 -13.89 -8.43
CA GLU A 17 -4.00 -13.07 -8.00
C GLU A 17 -3.55 -11.85 -7.18
N GLN A 18 -2.61 -12.03 -6.25
CA GLN A 18 -2.02 -10.92 -5.50
C GLN A 18 -1.24 -9.97 -6.42
N MET A 19 -0.50 -10.50 -7.40
CA MET A 19 0.23 -9.70 -8.37
C MET A 19 -0.70 -8.83 -9.22
N VAL A 20 -1.86 -9.35 -9.63
CA VAL A 20 -2.90 -8.58 -10.33
C VAL A 20 -3.42 -7.44 -9.46
N ARG A 21 -3.69 -7.68 -8.17
CA ARG A 21 -4.10 -6.61 -7.23
C ARG A 21 -3.05 -5.50 -7.13
N VAL A 22 -1.77 -5.86 -7.06
CA VAL A 22 -0.67 -4.88 -7.03
C VAL A 22 -0.58 -4.09 -8.34
N LEU A 23 -0.75 -4.74 -9.49
CA LEU A 23 -0.74 -4.06 -10.79
C LEU A 23 -1.89 -3.07 -10.94
N GLU A 24 -3.10 -3.41 -10.49
CA GLU A 24 -4.25 -2.50 -10.53
C GLU A 24 -4.04 -1.29 -9.60
N ALA A 25 -3.51 -1.51 -8.39
CA ALA A 25 -3.13 -0.42 -7.50
C ALA A 25 -2.10 0.52 -8.15
N LYS A 26 -1.08 -0.03 -8.80
CA LYS A 26 -0.07 0.76 -9.54
C LYS A 26 -0.68 1.54 -10.69
N ARG A 27 -1.64 0.97 -11.42
CA ARG A 27 -2.38 1.67 -12.49
C ARG A 27 -3.11 2.89 -11.93
N HIS A 28 -3.81 2.77 -10.80
CA HIS A 28 -4.48 3.90 -10.16
C HIS A 28 -3.51 5.00 -9.75
N VAL A 29 -2.35 4.65 -9.18
CA VAL A 29 -1.30 5.62 -8.84
C VAL A 29 -0.79 6.31 -10.10
N ALA A 30 -0.50 5.58 -11.18
CA ALA A 30 0.02 6.16 -12.42
C ALA A 30 -0.94 7.17 -13.04
N VAL A 31 -2.24 6.84 -13.10
CA VAL A 31 -3.30 7.75 -13.57
C VAL A 31 -3.36 8.99 -12.70
N ARG A 32 -3.33 8.83 -11.37
CA ARG A 32 -3.43 9.97 -10.45
C ARG A 32 -2.21 10.89 -10.54
N MET A 33 -1.02 10.32 -10.66
CA MET A 33 0.21 11.08 -10.86
C MET A 33 0.19 11.86 -12.17
N SER A 34 -0.29 11.24 -13.27
CA SER A 34 -0.44 11.92 -14.56
C SER A 34 -1.44 13.10 -14.47
N GLN A 35 -2.55 12.91 -13.77
CA GLN A 35 -3.51 13.99 -13.51
C GLN A 35 -2.89 15.14 -12.71
N MET A 36 -2.10 14.84 -11.68
CA MET A 36 -1.42 15.89 -10.89
C MET A 36 -0.39 16.65 -11.71
N VAL A 37 0.44 15.97 -12.49
CA VAL A 37 1.43 16.61 -13.37
C VAL A 37 0.74 17.52 -14.39
N ASN A 38 -0.35 17.06 -15.01
CA ASN A 38 -1.11 17.86 -15.96
C ASN A 38 -1.88 19.03 -15.32
N ALA A 39 -2.17 18.96 -14.01
CA ALA A 39 -2.81 20.04 -13.28
C ALA A 39 -1.83 21.11 -12.77
N LEU A 40 -0.51 20.84 -12.82
CA LEU A 40 0.48 21.83 -12.45
C LEU A 40 0.59 22.90 -13.55
N PRO A 41 0.49 24.20 -13.19
CA PRO A 41 0.60 25.27 -14.18
C PRO A 41 2.00 25.30 -14.81
N SER A 42 2.05 25.46 -16.13
CA SER A 42 3.30 25.41 -16.92
C SER A 42 4.21 26.62 -16.66
N GLU A 43 3.64 27.76 -16.29
CA GLU A 43 4.35 28.98 -15.93
C GLU A 43 3.58 29.74 -14.83
N TYR A 44 4.32 30.45 -13.96
CA TYR A 44 3.82 31.29 -12.85
C TYR A 44 2.68 30.67 -12.03
N PRO A 45 2.97 29.75 -11.09
CA PRO A 45 1.96 29.29 -10.15
C PRO A 45 1.45 30.47 -9.31
N ASP A 46 0.24 30.94 -9.60
CA ASP A 46 -0.44 31.93 -8.78
C ASP A 46 -1.01 31.24 -7.54
N PHE A 47 -0.35 31.47 -6.40
CA PHE A 47 -0.76 30.94 -5.11
C PHE A 47 -1.74 31.87 -4.39
N ASP A 48 -2.39 32.80 -5.08
CA ASP A 48 -3.32 33.78 -4.48
C ASP A 48 -2.64 34.59 -3.36
N GLY A 49 -1.38 34.97 -3.60
CA GLY A 49 -0.51 35.65 -2.63
C GLY A 49 -0.20 34.80 -1.38
N MET A 50 0.08 35.47 -0.26
CA MET A 50 0.43 34.81 1.02
C MET A 50 -0.70 33.93 1.58
N GLY A 51 -1.95 34.30 1.33
CA GLY A 51 -3.13 33.59 1.83
C GLY A 51 -3.25 32.18 1.23
N GLY A 52 -3.22 32.07 -0.09
CA GLY A 52 -3.30 30.77 -0.75
C GLY A 52 -2.02 29.94 -0.58
N LEU A 53 -0.86 30.56 -0.38
CA LEU A 53 0.39 29.85 -0.01
C LEU A 53 0.27 29.19 1.36
N MET A 54 -0.28 29.91 2.35
CA MET A 54 -0.53 29.38 3.70
C MET A 54 -1.57 28.26 3.67
N GLN A 55 -2.65 28.43 2.91
CA GLN A 55 -3.70 27.40 2.76
C GLN A 55 -3.18 26.13 2.07
N ASN A 56 -2.41 26.27 0.99
CA ASN A 56 -1.78 25.13 0.31
C ASN A 56 -0.77 24.42 1.23
N SER A 57 0.03 25.17 1.98
CA SER A 57 0.97 24.60 2.95
C SER A 57 0.25 23.82 4.05
N GLN A 58 -0.88 24.34 4.55
CA GLN A 58 -1.73 23.64 5.51
C GLN A 58 -2.31 22.35 4.91
N ALA A 59 -2.82 22.41 3.67
CA ALA A 59 -3.36 21.24 2.98
C ALA A 59 -2.30 20.14 2.77
N VAL A 60 -1.09 20.51 2.35
CA VAL A 60 0.04 19.57 2.22
C VAL A 60 0.38 18.95 3.57
N THR A 61 0.45 19.75 4.63
CA THR A 61 0.75 19.25 5.97
C THR A 61 -0.32 18.26 6.45
N GLN A 62 -1.60 18.56 6.23
CA GLN A 62 -2.71 17.65 6.56
C GLN A 62 -2.64 16.34 5.75
N ASN A 63 -2.30 16.42 4.46
CA ASN A 63 -2.13 15.23 3.63
C ASN A 63 -0.97 14.35 4.12
N VAL A 64 0.16 14.96 4.53
CA VAL A 64 1.30 14.23 5.11
C VAL A 64 0.90 13.54 6.42
N ILE A 65 0.19 14.24 7.30
CA ILE A 65 -0.32 13.66 8.56
C ILE A 65 -1.24 12.47 8.26
N GLY A 66 -2.20 12.63 7.33
CA GLY A 66 -3.11 11.55 6.94
C GLY A 66 -2.38 10.34 6.36
N TYR A 67 -1.36 10.56 5.54
CA TYR A 67 -0.53 9.49 4.99
C TYR A 67 0.22 8.72 6.09
N LEU A 68 0.83 9.43 7.04
CA LEU A 68 1.55 8.81 8.16
C LEU A 68 0.61 8.00 9.06
N ASN A 69 -0.62 8.48 9.31
CA ASN A 69 -1.62 7.73 10.07
C ASN A 69 -2.02 6.43 9.35
N THR A 70 -2.29 6.50 8.05
CA THR A 70 -2.63 5.31 7.25
C THR A 70 -1.48 4.29 7.23
N LEU A 71 -0.22 4.78 7.21
CA LEU A 71 0.96 3.92 7.29
C LEU A 71 1.06 3.23 8.66
N ALA A 72 0.75 3.93 9.75
CA ALA A 72 0.72 3.35 11.09
C ALA A 72 -0.36 2.24 11.21
N GLU A 73 -1.56 2.48 10.68
CA GLU A 73 -2.64 1.48 10.63
C GLU A 73 -2.24 0.23 9.83
N LEU A 74 -1.55 0.43 8.70
CA LEU A 74 -1.00 -0.69 7.91
C LEU A 74 0.03 -1.48 8.72
N GLN A 75 0.94 -0.80 9.41
CA GLN A 75 1.97 -1.44 10.24
C GLN A 75 1.34 -2.25 11.38
N GLU A 76 0.31 -1.73 12.04
CA GLU A 76 -0.44 -2.44 13.08
C GLU A 76 -1.11 -3.70 12.52
N THR A 77 -1.77 -3.59 11.37
CA THR A 77 -2.43 -4.73 10.71
C THR A 77 -1.42 -5.83 10.32
N LEU A 78 -0.26 -5.42 9.79
CA LEU A 78 0.83 -6.35 9.46
C LEU A 78 1.39 -7.03 10.71
N ALA A 79 1.59 -6.29 11.80
CA ALA A 79 2.08 -6.85 13.05
C ALA A 79 1.13 -7.91 13.62
N VAL A 80 -0.18 -7.65 13.58
CA VAL A 80 -1.20 -8.64 13.99
C VAL A 80 -1.15 -9.87 13.10
N THR A 81 -1.19 -9.68 11.78
CA THR A 81 -1.25 -10.78 10.81
C THR A 81 0.00 -11.66 10.87
N ILE A 82 1.19 -11.04 10.86
CA ILE A 82 2.46 -11.75 10.95
C ILE A 82 2.61 -12.41 12.33
N GLY A 83 2.23 -11.72 13.41
CA GLY A 83 2.26 -12.29 14.76
C GLY A 83 1.38 -13.53 14.90
N SER A 84 0.21 -13.55 14.27
CA SER A 84 -0.63 -14.76 14.20
C SER A 84 0.05 -15.89 13.44
N ILE A 85 0.64 -15.61 12.27
CA ILE A 85 1.37 -16.62 11.48
C ILE A 85 2.53 -17.21 12.28
N MET A 86 3.33 -16.37 12.95
CA MET A 86 4.47 -16.84 13.74
C MET A 86 4.04 -17.73 14.91
N LYS A 87 2.92 -17.42 15.57
CA LYS A 87 2.37 -18.28 16.63
C LYS A 87 1.94 -19.64 16.10
N GLU A 88 1.27 -19.68 14.96
CA GLU A 88 0.83 -20.94 14.33
C GLU A 88 2.02 -21.81 13.89
N MET A 89 3.11 -21.18 13.41
CA MET A 89 4.35 -21.89 13.07
C MET A 89 5.04 -22.50 14.30
N ASP A 90 5.08 -21.77 15.43
CA ASP A 90 5.66 -22.23 16.69
C ASP A 90 4.83 -23.36 17.34
N SER A 91 3.49 -23.33 17.20
CA SER A 91 2.62 -24.41 17.66
C SER A 91 2.71 -25.68 16.80
N GLY A 92 3.06 -25.56 15.52
CA GLY A 92 3.30 -26.72 14.65
C GLY A 92 4.56 -27.51 14.99
N GLU A 93 5.57 -26.86 15.60
CA GLU A 93 6.80 -27.53 16.04
C GLU A 93 6.63 -28.28 17.37
N GLN A 94 5.59 -27.99 18.17
CA GLN A 94 5.34 -28.63 19.47
C GLN A 94 4.45 -29.88 19.38
N GLU A 95 3.78 -30.15 18.26
CA GLU A 95 2.96 -31.36 18.05
C GLU A 95 3.75 -32.53 17.42
N GLU A 96 5.04 -32.35 17.10
CA GLU A 96 5.91 -33.40 16.53
C GLU A 96 6.86 -34.08 17.56
N GLU A 97 6.80 -33.76 18.86
CA GLU A 97 7.44 -34.51 19.97
C GLU A 97 6.46 -35.36 20.78
#